data_AF-A0A958T4V7-F1
#
_entry.id   AF-A0A958T4V7-F1
#
_cell.length_a   1.000
_cell.length_b   1.000
_cell.length_c   1.000
_cell.angle_alpha   90.00
_cell.angle_beta   90.00
_cell.angle_gamma   90.00
#
_symmetry.space_group_name_H-M   'P 1'
#
loop_
_entity.id
_entity.type
_entity.pdbx_description
1 polymer ?
#
loop_
_entity_poly.entity_id
_entity_poly.type
_entity_poly.pdbx_seq_one_letter_code
_entity_poly.pdbx_strand_id
1 'polypeptide(L)' 'SQYSFIDDPDTNKLIIIDGKESDFETLNKLANEKKIVAVDALKPETAMSIYGSKAKDGALIVSTK' A
#
# COMPACT_ATOMS: atom_id res chain seq x y z
N SER A 1 -3.57 10.37 12.89
CA SER A 1 -2.84 9.20 12.34
C SER A 1 -1.53 9.73 11.78
N GLN A 2 -0.40 9.03 11.94
CA GLN A 2 0.89 9.51 11.37
C GLN A 2 0.87 9.51 9.83
N TYR A 3 0.02 8.69 9.23
CA TYR A 3 -0.13 8.55 7.80
C TYR A 3 -1.54 8.98 7.35
N SER A 4 -1.62 9.59 6.17
CA SER A 4 -2.85 9.83 5.42
C SER A 4 -2.62 9.28 4.01
N PHE A 5 -3.41 8.28 3.63
CA PHE A 5 -3.32 7.66 2.32
C PHE A 5 -4.42 8.22 1.44
N ILE A 6 -4.07 8.54 0.19
CA ILE A 6 -5.00 9.04 -0.82
C ILE A 6 -5.26 7.88 -1.77
N ASP A 7 -6.53 7.48 -1.85
CA ASP A 7 -7.03 6.59 -2.88
C ASP A 7 -7.38 7.45 -4.10
N ASP A 8 -6.47 7.50 -5.07
CA ASP A 8 -6.62 8.30 -6.28
C ASP A 8 -7.36 7.47 -7.34
N PRO A 9 -8.58 7.86 -7.76
CA PRO A 9 -9.40 7.08 -8.69
C PRO A 9 -8.74 6.89 -10.06
N ASP A 10 -7.75 7.70 -10.43
CA ASP A 10 -7.03 7.58 -11.71
C ASP A 10 -5.86 6.58 -11.63
N THR A 11 -5.51 6.07 -10.43
CA THR A 11 -4.41 5.13 -10.23
C THR A 11 -4.81 3.94 -9.37
N ASN A 12 -4.40 2.74 -9.76
CA ASN A 12 -4.65 1.53 -8.97
C ASN A 12 -3.35 1.04 -8.32
N LYS A 13 -2.99 1.64 -7.18
CA LYS A 13 -1.81 1.20 -6.41
C LYS A 13 -2.10 -0.12 -5.72
N LEU A 14 -1.20 -1.08 -5.90
CA LEU A 14 -1.27 -2.35 -5.19
C LEU A 14 -0.95 -2.14 -3.70
N ILE A 15 -1.78 -2.64 -2.80
CA ILE A 15 -1.52 -2.54 -1.36
C ILE A 15 -1.17 -3.92 -0.82
N ILE A 16 -0.02 -4.01 -0.17
CA ILE A 16 0.47 -5.21 0.49
C ILE A 16 0.64 -4.92 1.98
N ILE A 17 -0.06 -5.67 2.84
CA ILE A 17 0.01 -5.57 4.30
C ILE A 17 0.54 -6.89 4.83
N ASP A 18 1.68 -6.86 5.52
CA ASP A 18 2.36 -8.05 6.07
C ASP A 18 2.49 -9.19 5.05
N GLY A 19 2.84 -8.83 3.81
CA GLY A 19 3.06 -9.76 2.70
C GLY A 19 1.79 -10.24 1.99
N LYS A 20 0.60 -9.77 2.37
CA LYS A 20 -0.68 -10.14 1.73
C LYS A 20 -1.32 -8.94 1.03
N GLU A 21 -1.95 -9.21 -0.10
CA GLU A 21 -2.72 -8.19 -0.83
C GLU A 21 -3.93 -7.72 -0.01
N SER A 22 -4.21 -6.41 -0.06
CA SER A 22 -5.22 -5.74 0.75
C SER A 22 -5.76 -4.51 -0.01
N ASP A 23 -6.67 -3.77 0.62
CA ASP A 23 -7.29 -2.56 0.10
C ASP A 23 -6.98 -1.29 0.92
N PHE A 24 -7.37 -0.13 0.37
CA PHE A 24 -7.22 1.17 1.01
C PHE A 24 -8.07 1.32 2.27
N GLU A 25 -9.22 0.64 2.36
CA GLU A 25 -10.10 0.68 3.54
C GLU A 25 -9.37 0.09 4.76
N THR A 26 -8.81 -1.11 4.59
CA THR A 26 -8.04 -1.82 5.62
C THR A 26 -6.79 -1.02 5.99
N LEU A 27 -6.07 -0.48 5.00
CA LEU A 27 -4.90 0.36 5.22
C LEU A 27 -5.25 1.61 6.05
N ASN A 28 -6.32 2.32 5.70
CA ASN A 28 -6.77 3.51 6.42
C ASN A 28 -7.21 3.19 7.84
N LYS A 29 -7.91 2.06 8.04
CA LYS A 29 -8.28 1.57 9.37
C LYS A 29 -7.05 1.35 10.25
N LEU A 30 -6.02 0.67 9.74
CA LEU A 30 -4.77 0.42 10.47
C LEU A 30 -4.03 1.72 10.81
N ALA A 31 -4.03 2.69 9.89
CA ALA A 31 -3.46 4.03 10.14
C ALA A 31 -4.19 4.75 11.29
N ASN A 32 -5.52 4.72 11.29
CA ASN A 32 -6.35 5.33 12.32
C ASN A 32 -6.17 4.67 13.69
N GLU A 33 -6.04 3.34 13.70
CA GLU A 33 -5.76 2.56 14.92
C GLU A 33 -4.28 2.66 15.38
N LYS A 34 -3.42 3.40 14.66
CA LYS A 34 -1.98 3.55 14.96
C LYS A 34 -1.24 2.20 15.03
N LYS A 35 -1.63 1.27 14.15
CA LYS A 35 -1.07 -0.08 14.04
C LYS A 35 0.04 -0.22 12.98
N ILE A 36 0.21 0.78 12.13
CA ILE A 36 1.28 0.79 11.12
C ILE A 36 2.62 1.07 11.80
N VAL A 37 3.61 0.22 11.51
CA VAL A 37 5.01 0.39 11.92
C VAL A 37 5.80 1.08 10.82
N ALA A 38 5.65 0.61 9.58
CA ALA A 38 6.40 1.12 8.43
C ALA A 38 5.53 1.07 7.16
N VAL A 39 5.85 1.98 6.24
CA VAL A 39 5.29 2.02 4.88
C VAL A 39 6.42 2.29 3.90
N ASP A 40 6.59 1.41 2.93
CA ASP A 40 7.47 1.61 1.79
C ASP A 40 6.64 1.78 0.52
N ALA A 41 6.86 2.88 -0.20
CA ALA A 41 6.22 3.14 -1.47
C ALA A 41 7.13 2.75 -2.63
N LEU A 42 6.75 1.71 -3.37
CA LEU A 42 7.46 1.25 -4.56
C LEU A 42 6.99 2.02 -5.80
N LYS A 43 7.96 2.48 -6.58
CA LYS A 43 7.70 3.06 -7.91
C LYS A 43 7.15 1.98 -8.86
N PRO A 44 6.36 2.35 -9.88
CA PRO A 44 5.80 1.44 -10.87
C PRO A 44 6.76 0.36 -11.39
N GLU A 45 7.95 0.74 -11.86
CA GLU A 45 8.92 -0.19 -12.43
C GLU A 45 9.33 -1.30 -11.44
N THR A 46 9.69 -0.91 -10.21
CA THR A 46 10.07 -1.83 -9.14
C THR A 46 8.89 -2.72 -8.73
N ALA A 47 7.72 -2.11 -8.55
CA ALA A 47 6.52 -2.83 -8.12
C ALA A 47 6.08 -3.86 -9.17
N MET A 48 6.10 -3.49 -10.45
CA MET A 48 5.80 -4.39 -11.56
C MET A 48 6.80 -5.54 -11.69
N SER A 49 8.08 -5.30 -11.42
CA SER A 49 9.10 -6.36 -11.44
C SER A 49 8.85 -7.44 -10.38
N ILE A 50 8.14 -7.12 -9.30
CA ILE A 50 7.87 -8.04 -8.17
C ILE A 50 6.47 -8.64 -8.27
N TYR A 51 5.47 -7.81 -8.58
CA TYR A 51 4.04 -8.17 -8.50
C TYR A 51 3.33 -8.24 -9.85
N GLY A 52 4.01 -7.89 -10.95
CA GLY A 52 3.44 -7.92 -12.30
C GLY A 52 2.51 -6.75 -12.62
N SER A 53 1.68 -6.92 -13.64
CA SER A 53 0.83 -5.86 -14.22
C SER A 53 -0.17 -5.25 -13.24
N LYS A 54 -0.55 -5.95 -12.16
CA LYS A 54 -1.42 -5.41 -11.10
C LYS A 54 -0.79 -4.26 -10.32
N ALA A 55 0.53 -4.10 -10.37
CA ALA A 55 1.25 -3.02 -9.69
C ALA A 55 1.74 -1.94 -10.68
N LYS A 56 1.07 -1.79 -11.83
CA LYS A 56 1.45 -0.82 -12.88
C LYS A 56 1.51 0.63 -12.39
N ASP A 57 0.78 0.96 -11.32
CA ASP A 57 0.73 2.32 -10.76
C ASP A 57 1.58 2.44 -9.47
N GLY A 58 2.39 1.42 -9.19
CA GLY A 58 3.21 1.28 -7.97
C GLY A 58 2.56 0.39 -6.92
N ALA A 59 3.24 0.24 -5.78
CA ALA A 59 2.72 -0.52 -4.64
C ALA A 59 3.07 0.15 -3.30
N LEU A 60 2.21 -0.05 -2.29
CA LEU A 60 2.48 0.28 -0.89
C LEU A 60 2.74 -1.01 -0.12
N ILE A 61 3.92 -1.14 0.47
CA ILE A 61 4.29 -2.25 1.34
C ILE A 61 4.20 -1.77 2.78
N VAL A 62 3.35 -2.42 3.56
CA VAL A 62 2.96 -1.96 4.88
C VAL A 62 3.27 -3.05 5.90
N SER A 63 3.99 -2.69 6.95
CA SER A 63 4.24 -3.56 8.10
C SER A 63 3.44 -3.09 9.30
N THR A 64 2.77 -4.02 9.97
CA THR A 64 1.98 -3.73 11.18
C THR A 64 2.65 -4.24 12.46
N LYS A 65 2.11 -3.85 13.62
CA LYS A 65 2.60 -4.23 14.96
C LYS A 65 2.26 -5.66 15.34
#